data_AF-A0A917UTM0-F1
#
_entry.id   AF-A0A917UTM0-F1
#
_cell.length_a   1.000
_cell.length_b   1.000
_cell.length_c   1.000
_cell.angle_alpha   90.00
_cell.angle_beta   90.00
_cell.angle_gamma   90.00
#
_symmetry.space_group_name_H-M   'P 1'
#
loop_
_entity.id
_entity.type
_entity.pdbx_description
1 polymer ?
#
loop_
_entity_poly.entity_id
_entity_poly.type
_entity_poly.pdbx_seq_one_letter_code
_entity_poly.pdbx_strand_id
1 'polypeptide(L)'
;MLLVAAGLGLVGVGGLVLLDEVPPERWLGIAVWVGSAIVLHDGVVAPVAVAVGLGAARVRERIGRTGVAVAQAALLVGAVLTAIALPAIISQARGNANPTILLGSYGVSLAVAWAVLAAVAAVAVGWSAERERAARDHGEGTARTK
;
A
#
# COMPACT_ATOMS: atom_id res chain seq x y z
N MET A 1 -9.92 1.20 -24.64
CA MET A 1 -9.04 1.79 -25.66
C MET A 1 -8.37 3.08 -25.21
N LEU A 2 -9.07 4.01 -24.54
CA LEU A 2 -8.46 5.24 -24.01
C LEU A 2 -7.23 4.98 -23.11
N LEU A 3 -7.34 4.07 -22.14
CA LEU A 3 -6.23 3.72 -21.24
C LEU A 3 -5.04 3.08 -21.96
N VAL A 4 -5.32 2.29 -23.00
CA VAL A 4 -4.29 1.68 -23.84
C VAL A 4 -3.56 2.76 -24.62
N ALA A 5 -4.29 3.65 -25.29
CA ALA A 5 -3.71 4.77 -26.03
C ALA A 5 -2.92 5.71 -25.11
N ALA A 6 -3.44 6.01 -23.92
CA ALA A 6 -2.74 6.80 -22.91
C ALA A 6 -1.45 6.12 -22.43
N GLY A 7 -1.52 4.81 -22.16
CA GLY A 7 -0.35 4.01 -21.76
C GLY A 7 0.73 3.98 -22.83
N LEU A 8 0.36 3.71 -24.09
CA LEU A 8 1.29 3.78 -25.22
C LEU A 8 1.86 5.19 -25.42
N GLY A 9 1.04 6.23 -25.25
CA GLY A 9 1.49 7.62 -25.29
C GLY A 9 2.55 7.92 -24.23
N LEU A 10 2.32 7.51 -22.98
CA LEU A 10 3.28 7.64 -21.88
C LEU A 10 4.57 6.86 -22.13
N VAL A 11 4.49 5.64 -22.67
CA VAL A 11 5.67 4.85 -23.05
C VAL A 11 6.45 5.55 -24.16
N GLY A 12 5.76 6.10 -25.17
CA GLY A 12 6.38 6.87 -26.25
C GLY A 12 7.11 8.12 -25.75
N VAL A 13 6.45 8.91 -24.91
CA VAL A 13 7.05 10.10 -24.28
C VAL A 13 8.25 9.71 -23.41
N GLY A 14 8.12 8.68 -22.57
CA GLY A 14 9.22 8.19 -21.74
C GLY A 14 10.40 7.68 -22.58
N GLY A 15 10.13 7.05 -23.73
CA GLY A 15 11.16 6.62 -24.68
C GLY A 15 11.92 7.78 -25.31
N LEU A 16 11.21 8.85 -25.69
CA LEU A 16 11.85 10.07 -26.22
C LEU A 16 12.77 10.72 -25.19
N VAL A 17 12.27 10.91 -23.96
CA VAL A 17 13.08 11.45 -22.84
C VAL A 17 14.30 10.58 -22.55
N LEU A 18 14.15 9.25 -22.60
CA LEU A 18 15.28 8.33 -22.40
C LEU A 18 16.37 8.50 -23.47
N LEU A 19 15.97 8.70 -24.72
CA LEU A 19 16.92 8.84 -25.83
C LEU A 19 17.58 10.22 -25.86
N ASP A 20 16.85 11.27 -25.50
CA ASP A 20 17.32 12.66 -25.61
C ASP A 20 18.08 13.14 -24.37
N GLU A 21 17.68 12.72 -23.17
CA GLU A 21 18.18 13.28 -21.91
C GLU A 21 19.07 12.32 -21.11
N VAL A 22 19.02 11.01 -21.37
CA VAL A 22 19.70 10.01 -20.54
C VAL A 22 20.92 9.41 -21.25
N PRO A 23 22.14 9.58 -20.67
CA PRO A 23 23.34 8.98 -21.23
C PRO A 23 23.23 7.44 -21.34
N PRO A 24 23.70 6.82 -22.45
CA PRO A 24 23.56 5.38 -22.69
C PRO A 24 24.12 4.49 -21.57
N GLU A 25 25.13 4.96 -20.85
CA GLU A 25 25.76 4.23 -19.73
C GLU A 25 24.76 3.97 -18.59
N ARG A 26 23.67 4.75 -18.51
CA ARG A 26 22.62 4.60 -17.48
C ARG A 26 21.48 3.68 -17.90
N TRP A 27 21.39 3.30 -19.18
CA TRP A 27 20.26 2.52 -19.69
C TRP A 27 20.15 1.16 -19.01
N LEU A 28 21.28 0.50 -18.74
CA LEU A 28 21.29 -0.78 -18.01
C LEU A 28 20.71 -0.62 -16.60
N GLY A 29 21.06 0.46 -15.90
CA GLY A 29 20.53 0.75 -14.57
C GLY A 29 19.01 0.97 -14.60
N ILE A 30 18.50 1.66 -15.62
CA ILE A 30 17.06 1.87 -15.82
C ILE A 30 16.36 0.54 -16.14
N ALA A 31 16.93 -0.26 -17.04
CA ALA A 31 16.36 -1.57 -17.38
C ALA A 31 16.29 -2.50 -16.17
N VAL A 32 17.35 -2.55 -15.35
CA VAL A 32 17.37 -3.31 -14.09
C VAL A 32 16.33 -2.76 -13.12
N TRP A 33 16.20 -1.44 -13.00
CA TRP A 33 15.22 -0.82 -12.11
C TRP A 33 13.78 -1.13 -12.52
N VAL A 34 13.43 -0.92 -13.80
CA VAL A 34 12.09 -1.21 -14.35
C VAL A 34 11.79 -2.71 -14.23
N GLY A 35 12.73 -3.56 -14.63
CA GLY A 35 12.57 -5.01 -14.52
C GLY A 35 12.36 -5.47 -13.08
N SER A 36 13.15 -4.94 -12.13
CA SER A 36 13.00 -5.22 -10.70
C SER A 36 11.65 -4.74 -10.17
N ALA A 37 11.18 -3.56 -10.59
CA ALA A 37 9.89 -3.02 -10.19
C ALA A 37 8.73 -3.88 -10.69
N ILE A 38 8.78 -4.38 -11.94
CA ILE A 38 7.79 -5.29 -12.50
C ILE A 38 7.77 -6.61 -11.71
N VAL A 39 8.93 -7.23 -11.51
CA VAL A 39 9.03 -8.50 -10.77
C VAL A 39 8.52 -8.34 -9.35
N LEU A 40 8.88 -7.27 -8.65
CA LEU A 40 8.38 -6.97 -7.31
C LEU A 40 6.86 -6.77 -7.31
N HIS A 41 6.33 -6.05 -8.30
CA HIS A 41 4.90 -5.76 -8.39
C HIS A 41 4.08 -7.03 -8.66
N ASP A 42 4.40 -7.75 -9.74
CA ASP A 42 3.62 -8.91 -10.19
C ASP A 42 3.89 -10.14 -9.33
N GLY A 43 5.12 -10.30 -8.85
CA GLY A 43 5.53 -11.45 -8.05
C GLY A 43 5.18 -11.34 -6.56
N VAL A 44 5.07 -10.12 -6.02
CA VAL A 44 4.86 -9.92 -4.58
C VAL A 44 3.65 -9.04 -4.29
N VAL A 45 3.60 -7.83 -4.83
CA VAL A 45 2.56 -6.85 -4.47
C VAL A 45 1.17 -7.34 -4.87
N ALA A 46 0.97 -7.78 -6.11
CA ALA A 46 -0.31 -8.26 -6.59
C ALA A 46 -0.80 -9.52 -5.84
N PRO A 47 0.02 -10.58 -5.65
CA PRO A 47 -0.37 -11.74 -4.84
C PRO A 47 -0.73 -11.38 -3.39
N VAL A 48 0.04 -10.51 -2.75
CA VAL A 48 -0.24 -10.05 -1.38
C VAL A 48 -1.56 -9.27 -1.34
N ALA A 49 -1.81 -8.38 -2.31
CA ALA A 49 -3.07 -7.64 -2.39
C ALA A 49 -4.28 -8.58 -2.55
N VAL A 50 -4.15 -9.63 -3.38
CA VAL A 50 -5.17 -10.67 -3.53
C VAL A 50 -5.37 -11.44 -2.23
N ALA A 51 -4.30 -11.87 -1.56
CA ALA A 51 -4.37 -12.59 -0.30
C ALA A 51 -5.05 -11.76 0.79
N VAL A 52 -4.72 -10.47 0.90
CA VAL A 52 -5.38 -9.52 1.80
C VAL A 52 -6.86 -9.36 1.45
N GLY A 53 -7.21 -9.24 0.17
CA GLY A 53 -8.60 -9.19 -0.29
C GLY A 53 -9.41 -10.44 0.06
N LEU A 54 -8.82 -11.63 -0.10
CA LEU A 54 -9.43 -12.91 0.27
C LEU A 54 -9.56 -13.07 1.79
N GLY A 55 -8.56 -12.63 2.56
CA GLY A 55 -8.62 -12.59 4.02
C GLY A 55 -9.73 -11.66 4.51
N ALA A 56 -9.79 -10.46 3.95
CA ALA A 56 -10.83 -9.46 4.18
C ALA A 56 -12.23 -10.02 3.89
N ALA A 57 -12.40 -10.77 2.80
CA ALA A 57 -13.67 -11.39 2.46
C ALA A 57 -14.16 -12.38 3.52
N ARG A 58 -13.25 -13.13 4.16
CA ARG A 58 -13.57 -14.10 5.22
C ARG A 58 -13.97 -13.46 6.54
N VAL A 59 -13.37 -12.33 6.89
CA VAL A 59 -13.67 -11.63 8.15
C VAL A 59 -14.79 -10.61 8.02
N ARG A 60 -15.26 -10.32 6.80
CA ARG A 60 -16.31 -9.32 6.52
C ARG A 60 -17.57 -9.52 7.35
N GLU A 61 -17.99 -10.77 7.56
CA GLU A 61 -19.16 -11.06 8.40
C GLU A 61 -18.89 -10.76 9.88
N ARG A 62 -17.65 -10.79 10.35
CA ARG A 62 -17.33 -10.56 11.76
C ARG A 62 -17.10 -9.08 12.09
N ILE A 63 -16.52 -8.34 11.16
CA ILE A 63 -16.09 -6.95 11.38
C ILE A 63 -16.85 -5.93 10.52
N GLY A 64 -17.79 -6.36 9.68
CA GLY A 64 -18.57 -5.50 8.80
C GLY A 64 -17.77 -4.93 7.63
N ARG A 65 -18.48 -4.34 6.66
CA ARG A 65 -17.88 -3.74 5.44
C ARG A 65 -16.95 -2.57 5.77
N THR A 66 -17.34 -1.73 6.73
CA THR A 66 -16.56 -0.55 7.14
C THR A 66 -15.25 -0.95 7.80
N GLY A 67 -15.25 -1.94 8.70
CA GLY A 67 -14.03 -2.43 9.34
C GLY A 67 -13.02 -2.97 8.34
N VAL A 68 -13.49 -3.76 7.37
CA VAL A 68 -12.66 -4.25 6.27
C VAL A 68 -12.06 -3.09 5.45
N ALA A 69 -12.87 -2.10 5.07
CA ALA A 69 -12.42 -0.97 4.26
C ALA A 69 -11.34 -0.14 4.98
N VAL A 70 -11.49 0.10 6.28
CA VAL A 70 -10.49 0.85 7.08
C VAL A 70 -9.19 0.05 7.21
N ALA A 71 -9.27 -1.26 7.46
CA ALA A 71 -8.08 -2.11 7.53
C ALA A 71 -7.31 -2.12 6.19
N GLN A 72 -8.02 -2.23 5.06
CA GLN A 72 -7.42 -2.15 3.73
C GLN A 72 -6.80 -0.79 3.45
N ALA A 73 -7.48 0.30 3.82
CA ALA A 73 -6.94 1.65 3.67
C ALA A 73 -5.66 1.84 4.49
N ALA A 74 -5.64 1.38 5.75
CA ALA A 74 -4.46 1.45 6.61
C ALA A 74 -3.27 0.66 6.02
N LEU A 75 -3.52 -0.55 5.51
CA LEU A 75 -2.49 -1.35 4.82
C LEU A 75 -1.96 -0.66 3.57
N LEU A 76 -2.85 -0.08 2.75
CA LEU A 76 -2.47 0.62 1.52
C LEU A 76 -1.62 1.86 1.83
N VAL A 77 -2.05 2.68 2.78
CA VAL A 77 -1.30 3.87 3.21
C VAL A 77 0.06 3.45 3.78
N GLY A 78 0.10 2.43 4.65
CA GLY A 78 1.35 1.91 5.19
C GLY A 78 2.30 1.39 4.11
N ALA A 79 1.78 0.68 3.11
CA ALA A 79 2.58 0.19 1.97
C ALA A 79 3.16 1.35 1.14
N VAL A 80 2.39 2.40 0.88
CA VAL A 80 2.86 3.62 0.18
C VAL A 80 3.94 4.32 1.00
N LEU A 81 3.73 4.50 2.30
CA LEU A 81 4.73 5.09 3.19
C LEU A 81 6.02 4.26 3.23
N THR A 82 5.93 2.93 3.26
CA THR A 82 7.10 2.06 3.16
C THR A 82 7.80 2.22 1.81
N ALA A 83 7.07 2.27 0.69
CA ALA A 83 7.67 2.45 -0.63
C ALA A 83 8.46 3.77 -0.76
N ILE A 84 7.97 4.83 -0.11
CA ILE A 84 8.64 6.15 -0.06
C ILE A 84 9.83 6.13 0.92
N ALA A 85 9.65 5.58 2.12
CA ALA A 85 10.66 5.63 3.19
C ALA A 85 11.80 4.63 2.98
N LEU A 86 11.54 3.48 2.35
CA LEU A 86 12.52 2.40 2.23
C LEU A 86 13.80 2.83 1.45
N PRO A 87 13.72 3.53 0.30
CA PRO A 87 14.91 4.09 -0.34
C PRO A 87 15.69 5.05 0.56
N ALA A 88 15.00 5.89 1.33
CA ALA A 88 15.63 6.82 2.26
C ALA A 88 16.36 6.08 3.40
N ILE A 89 15.76 5.02 3.95
CA ILE A 89 16.38 4.16 4.97
C ILE A 89 17.64 3.47 4.41
N ILE A 90 17.55 2.89 3.21
CA ILE A 90 18.70 2.25 2.55
C ILE A 90 19.82 3.26 2.28
N SER A 91 19.45 4.46 1.84
CA SER A 91 20.40 5.57 1.62
C SER A 91 21.10 5.97 2.93
N GLN A 92 20.36 6.09 4.03
CA GLN A 92 20.90 6.42 5.36
C GLN A 92 21.94 5.38 5.81
N ALA A 93 21.69 4.09 5.54
CA ALA A 93 22.60 3.00 5.91
C ALA A 93 23.89 2.96 5.08
N ARG A 94 23.89 3.49 3.85
CA ARG A 94 25.05 3.49 2.95
C ARG A 94 25.97 4.71 3.13
N GLY A 95 25.60 5.65 4.00
CA GLY A 95 26.30 6.92 4.18
C GLY A 95 25.65 8.02 3.35
N ASN A 96 25.46 9.18 3.97
CA ASN A 96 24.75 10.29 3.36
C ASN A 96 25.72 11.30 2.74
N ALA A 97 25.61 11.51 1.43
CA ALA A 97 26.41 12.52 0.72
C ALA A 97 26.02 13.96 1.06
N ASN A 98 24.80 14.20 1.59
CA ASN A 98 24.34 15.53 1.99
C ASN A 98 23.57 15.52 3.33
N PRO A 99 24.19 15.93 4.45
CA PRO A 99 23.63 15.79 5.80
C PRO A 99 22.32 16.55 6.04
N THR A 100 21.95 17.52 5.19
CA THR A 100 20.70 18.29 5.31
C THR A 100 19.49 17.67 4.61
N ILE A 101 19.63 16.54 3.89
CA ILE A 101 18.50 15.89 3.19
C ILE A 101 17.87 14.77 4.04
N LEU A 102 18.66 14.10 4.88
CA LEU A 102 18.18 13.03 5.77
C LEU A 102 18.14 13.51 7.23
N LEU A 103 17.29 14.50 7.52
CA LEU A 103 17.03 14.90 8.91
C LEU A 103 16.10 13.87 9.56
N GLY A 104 16.64 13.10 10.50
CA GLY A 104 15.87 12.16 11.32
C GLY A 104 15.99 10.70 10.88
N SER A 105 15.57 9.80 11.77
CA SER A 105 15.59 8.36 11.53
C SER A 105 14.31 7.92 10.82
N TYR A 106 14.38 7.78 9.49
CA TYR A 106 13.24 7.32 8.66
C TYR A 106 12.69 5.98 9.13
N GLY A 107 13.54 5.09 9.67
CA GLY A 107 13.11 3.83 10.27
C GLY A 107 12.19 4.03 11.47
N VAL A 108 12.48 4.99 12.35
CA VAL A 108 11.64 5.32 13.50
C VAL A 108 10.36 6.00 13.04
N SER A 109 10.44 6.98 12.13
CA SER A 109 9.26 7.64 11.57
C SER A 109 8.30 6.66 10.89
N LEU A 110 8.84 5.70 10.13
CA LEU A 110 8.05 4.66 9.49
C LEU A 110 7.42 3.71 10.52
N ALA A 111 8.17 3.29 11.54
CA ALA A 111 7.64 2.45 12.61
C ALA A 111 6.51 3.15 13.39
N VAL A 112 6.66 4.43 13.70
CA VAL A 112 5.62 5.26 14.33
C VAL A 112 4.40 5.38 13.42
N ALA A 113 4.59 5.62 12.12
CA ALA A 113 3.48 5.70 11.17
C ALA A 113 2.69 4.38 11.12
N TRP A 114 3.37 3.24 11.06
CA TRP A 114 2.73 1.92 11.12
C TRP A 114 2.00 1.69 12.44
N ALA A 115 2.59 2.09 13.57
CA ALA A 115 1.95 1.98 14.89
C ALA A 115 0.65 2.80 14.96
N VAL A 116 0.67 4.03 14.45
CA VAL A 116 -0.51 4.90 14.39
C VAL A 116 -1.57 4.31 13.47
N LEU A 117 -1.20 3.85 12.27
CA LEU A 117 -2.13 3.22 11.33
C LEU A 117 -2.76 1.96 11.91
N ALA A 118 -1.96 1.12 12.57
CA ALA A 118 -2.44 -0.10 13.22
C ALA A 118 -3.41 0.22 14.37
N ALA A 119 -3.10 1.23 15.19
CA ALA A 119 -3.96 1.66 16.28
C ALA A 119 -5.30 2.18 15.76
N VAL A 120 -5.29 3.09 14.77
CA VAL A 120 -6.50 3.64 14.16
C VAL A 120 -7.34 2.53 13.52
N ALA A 121 -6.71 1.61 12.78
CA ALA A 121 -7.40 0.49 12.17
C ALA A 121 -8.03 -0.44 13.22
N ALA A 122 -7.30 -0.76 14.30
CA ALA A 122 -7.79 -1.61 15.37
C ALA A 122 -9.02 -1.01 16.07
N VAL A 123 -8.99 0.29 16.38
CA VAL A 123 -10.14 1.01 16.97
C VAL A 123 -11.35 0.97 16.03
N ALA A 124 -11.16 1.29 14.75
CA ALA A 124 -12.25 1.32 13.78
C ALA A 124 -12.85 -0.06 13.53
N VAL A 125 -12.01 -1.10 13.45
CA VAL A 125 -12.43 -2.50 13.28
C VAL A 125 -13.16 -3.00 14.52
N GLY A 126 -12.69 -2.68 15.72
CA GLY A 126 -13.36 -3.01 16.98
C GLY A 126 -14.75 -2.40 17.03
N TRP A 127 -14.85 -1.11 16.73
CA TRP A 127 -16.13 -0.40 16.73
C TRP A 127 -17.12 -0.92 15.68
N SER A 128 -16.65 -1.28 14.48
CA SER A 128 -17.52 -1.85 13.46
C SER A 128 -17.97 -3.28 13.81
N ALA A 129 -17.11 -4.08 14.44
CA ALA A 129 -17.46 -5.40 14.91
C ALA A 129 -18.53 -5.37 16.01
N GLU A 130 -18.43 -4.43 16.95
CA GLU A 130 -19.45 -4.22 18.00
C GLU A 130 -20.81 -3.85 17.40
N ARG A 131 -20.83 -2.94 16.42
CA ARG A 131 -22.06 -2.56 15.70
C ARG A 131 -22.71 -3.74 14.97
N GLU A 132 -21.90 -4.57 14.32
CA GLU A 132 -22.39 -5.75 13.60
C GLU A 132 -22.99 -6.79 14.55
N ARG A 133 -22.38 -7.00 15.74
CA ARG A 133 -22.93 -7.87 16.79
C ARG A 133 -24.27 -7.34 17.31
N ALA A 134 -24.33 -6.05 17.65
CA ALA A 134 -25.56 -5.43 18.14
C ALA A 134 -26.71 -5.53 17.13
N ALA A 135 -26.42 -5.39 15.82
CA ALA A 135 -27.42 -5.53 14.76
C ALA A 135 -27.98 -6.96 14.65
N ARG A 136 -27.16 -7.98 14.89
CA ARG A 136 -27.60 -9.39 14.89
C ARG A 136 -28.54 -9.71 16.04
N ASP A 137 -28.18 -9.29 17.25
CA ASP A 137 -28.97 -9.55 18.45
C ASP A 137 -30.39 -8.95 18.34
N HIS A 138 -30.51 -7.77 17.72
CA HIS A 138 -31.82 -7.14 17.46
C HIS A 138 -32.67 -7.89 16.42
N GLY A 139 -32.04 -8.50 15.41
CA GLY A 139 -32.73 -9.32 14.40
C GLY A 139 -33.30 -10.62 14.96
N GLU A 140 -32.58 -11.27 15.89
CA GLU A 140 -33.06 -12.50 16.53
C GLU A 140 -34.23 -12.24 17.50
N GLY A 141 -34.22 -11.11 18.22
CA GLY A 141 -35.31 -10.74 19.13
C GLY A 141 -36.65 -10.49 18.42
N THR A 142 -36.61 -9.94 17.20
CA THR A 142 -37.81 -9.68 16.38
C THR A 142 -38.33 -10.93 15.67
N ALA A 143 -37.46 -11.91 15.37
CA ALA A 143 -37.87 -13.19 14.78
C ALA A 143 -38.58 -14.12 15.80
N ARG A 144 -38.23 -14.03 17.09
CA ARG A 144 -38.81 -14.87 18.15
C ARG A 144 -40.20 -14.42 18.63
N THR A 145 -40.61 -13.19 18.29
CA THR A 145 -41.91 -12.62 18.68
C THR A 145 -43.02 -12.81 17.64
N LYS A 146 -42.72 -13.42 16.49
CA LYS A 146 -43.68 -13.85 15.48
C LYS A 146 -43.91 -15.35 15.56
#